data_AF-A0A965HHF3-F1
#
_entry.id   AF-A0A965HHF3-F1
#
_cell.length_a   1.000
_cell.length_b   1.000
_cell.length_c   1.000
_cell.angle_alpha   90.00
_cell.angle_beta   90.00
_cell.angle_gamma   90.00
#
_symmetry.space_group_name_H-M   'P 1'
#
loop_
_entity.id
_entity.type
_entity.pdbx_description
1 polymer ?
#
loop_
_entity_poly.entity_id
_entity_poly.type
_entity_poly.pdbx_seq_one_letter_code
_entity_poly.pdbx_strand_id
1 'polypeptide(L)'
;MNAVRLRRHDFWIAPQNSRVLLRPFIPAEAHRITSTLGRVLALTEEEVAQELAQVLKDFEFRHRNLGALLLANFQRVQGRVLSQTALSEKRKLLLGALFSGEYALESAAIFNPSIVPHPDQSGVAQGAVRFLMSLRATGEGHISSIEFRTGIISPSGELSMDPISHYVTAPEIVANPSYQKKLFSIKLAEMGFDLTDASAVMARLGETFTLVELTKVLRAVREETKSKKHDRKRMLECIQWLADSNYELHFSEKLPLSEQIIYPVSSNETNGMEDARFVRFLEDDGSVMYYATYTAYNGRS
;
A
#
# COMPACT_ATOMS: atom_id res chain seq x y z
N MET A 1 35.56 -8.34 -27.90
CA MET A 1 34.53 -8.52 -26.86
C MET A 1 35.24 -8.55 -25.51
N ASN A 2 34.92 -7.62 -24.61
CA ASN A 2 35.47 -7.68 -23.25
C ASN A 2 34.84 -8.89 -22.55
N ALA A 3 35.66 -9.73 -21.92
CA ALA A 3 35.18 -10.85 -21.13
C ALA A 3 34.41 -10.32 -19.91
N VAL A 4 33.16 -10.72 -19.75
CA VAL A 4 32.38 -10.40 -18.54
C VAL A 4 32.85 -11.34 -17.43
N ARG A 5 33.43 -10.77 -16.36
CA ARG A 5 33.84 -11.54 -15.18
C ARG A 5 32.62 -11.79 -14.29
N LEU A 6 32.17 -13.03 -14.22
CA LEU A 6 31.07 -13.44 -13.34
C LEU A 6 31.64 -13.87 -11.97
N ARG A 7 31.13 -13.27 -10.89
CA ARG A 7 31.39 -13.69 -9.50
C ARG A 7 30.07 -14.12 -8.89
N ARG A 8 29.98 -15.37 -8.45
CA ARG A 8 28.83 -15.87 -7.69
C ARG A 8 29.09 -15.62 -6.21
N HIS A 9 28.14 -14.95 -5.56
CA HIS A 9 28.15 -14.76 -4.11
C HIS A 9 27.41 -15.92 -3.45
N ASP A 10 27.95 -16.42 -2.34
CA ASP A 10 27.29 -17.44 -1.51
C ASP A 10 26.35 -16.73 -0.52
N PHE A 11 25.19 -16.33 -1.04
CA PHE A 11 24.20 -15.53 -0.33
C PHE A 11 22.79 -16.01 -0.66
N TRP A 12 21.91 -15.99 0.33
CA TRP A 12 20.52 -16.44 0.23
C TRP A 12 19.56 -15.50 0.94
N ILE A 13 18.44 -15.20 0.30
CA ILE A 13 17.29 -14.49 0.90
C ILE A 13 16.23 -15.54 1.21
N ALA A 14 16.00 -15.78 2.50
CA ALA A 14 14.93 -16.65 2.97
C ALA A 14 13.67 -15.83 3.29
N PRO A 15 12.47 -16.39 3.04
CA PRO A 15 11.21 -15.86 3.55
C PRO A 15 11.15 -15.91 5.10
N GLN A 16 10.47 -14.93 5.69
CA GLN A 16 10.28 -14.74 7.12
C GLN A 16 8.79 -14.59 7.47
N ASN A 17 8.15 -15.71 7.84
CA ASN A 17 6.72 -15.75 8.15
C ASN A 17 6.34 -14.94 9.40
N SER A 18 7.30 -14.55 10.23
CA SER A 18 7.09 -13.69 11.39
C SER A 18 6.83 -12.23 11.02
N ARG A 19 7.12 -11.83 9.77
CA ARG A 19 6.86 -10.49 9.23
C ARG A 19 5.41 -10.39 8.81
N VAL A 20 4.60 -9.81 9.68
CA VAL A 20 3.13 -9.81 9.57
C VAL A 20 2.57 -8.39 9.52
N LEU A 21 1.48 -8.22 8.76
CA LEU A 21 0.64 -7.04 8.81
C LEU A 21 -0.59 -7.29 9.68
N LEU A 22 -0.99 -6.32 10.49
CA LEU A 22 -2.30 -6.34 11.11
C LEU A 22 -3.35 -5.76 10.17
N ARG A 23 -4.34 -6.56 9.78
CA ARG A 23 -5.42 -6.17 8.85
C ARG A 23 -6.78 -6.26 9.53
N PRO A 24 -7.80 -5.53 9.04
CA PRO A 24 -9.17 -5.75 9.46
C PRO A 24 -9.61 -7.18 9.12
N PHE A 25 -10.08 -7.91 10.12
CA PHE A 25 -10.69 -9.22 9.98
C PHE A 25 -12.13 -9.15 10.50
N ILE A 26 -13.00 -8.55 9.67
CA ILE A 26 -14.40 -8.29 10.02
C ILE A 26 -15.28 -9.31 9.29
N PRO A 27 -16.03 -10.16 10.01
CA PRO A 27 -16.96 -11.10 9.38
C PRO A 27 -18.00 -10.37 8.51
N ALA A 28 -18.36 -10.97 7.37
CA ALA A 28 -19.41 -10.43 6.51
C ALA A 28 -20.81 -10.53 7.16
N GLU A 29 -21.01 -11.56 7.97
CA GLU A 29 -22.29 -11.84 8.64
C GLU A 29 -22.52 -10.91 9.83
N ALA A 30 -23.55 -10.05 9.73
CA ALA A 30 -23.90 -9.08 10.77
C ALA A 30 -24.09 -9.70 12.16
N HIS A 31 -24.71 -10.89 12.23
CA HIS A 31 -24.95 -11.57 13.51
C HIS A 31 -23.65 -11.96 14.23
N ARG A 32 -22.59 -12.35 13.50
CA ARG A 32 -21.28 -12.65 14.10
C ARG A 32 -20.65 -11.40 14.69
N ILE A 33 -20.72 -10.29 13.97
CA ILE A 33 -20.24 -9.00 14.46
C ILE A 33 -20.98 -8.62 15.74
N THR A 34 -22.32 -8.62 15.72
CA THR A 34 -23.14 -8.27 16.88
C THR A 34 -22.91 -9.22 18.07
N SER A 35 -22.76 -10.53 17.82
CA SER A 35 -22.46 -11.49 18.88
C SER A 35 -21.09 -11.23 19.53
N THR A 36 -20.05 -10.93 18.74
CA THR A 36 -18.71 -10.60 19.27
C THR A 36 -18.75 -9.30 20.08
N LEU A 37 -19.42 -8.27 19.56
CA LEU A 37 -19.63 -7.01 20.27
C LEU A 37 -20.35 -7.23 21.60
N GLY A 38 -21.45 -7.99 21.60
CA GLY A 38 -22.24 -8.27 22.80
C GLY A 38 -21.46 -8.97 23.91
N ARG A 39 -20.58 -9.92 23.56
CA ARG A 39 -19.73 -10.63 24.54
C ARG A 39 -18.77 -9.67 25.24
N VAL A 40 -18.10 -8.78 24.50
CA VAL A 40 -17.17 -7.82 25.10
C VAL A 40 -17.89 -6.73 25.88
N LEU A 41 -19.06 -6.29 25.41
CA LEU A 41 -19.86 -5.29 26.14
C LEU A 41 -20.37 -5.82 27.48
N ALA A 42 -20.55 -7.14 27.61
CA ALA A 42 -20.95 -7.80 28.85
C ALA A 42 -19.81 -7.95 29.87
N LEU A 43 -18.55 -7.78 29.46
CA LEU A 43 -17.41 -7.84 30.36
C LEU A 43 -17.38 -6.61 31.30
N THR A 44 -16.84 -6.81 32.48
CA THR A 44 -16.43 -5.74 33.39
C THR A 44 -15.19 -5.01 32.85
N GLU A 45 -14.89 -3.81 33.36
CA GLU A 45 -13.68 -3.08 32.97
C GLU A 45 -12.38 -3.79 33.42
N GLU A 46 -12.44 -4.57 34.49
CA GLU A 46 -11.30 -5.37 34.97
C GLU A 46 -11.00 -6.52 34.01
N GLU A 47 -12.02 -7.29 33.61
CA GLU A 47 -11.88 -8.36 32.62
C GLU A 47 -11.37 -7.82 31.28
N VAL A 48 -11.91 -6.68 30.80
CA VAL A 48 -11.42 -6.02 29.58
C VAL A 48 -9.95 -5.66 29.70
N ALA A 49 -9.50 -5.16 30.86
CA ALA A 49 -8.11 -4.80 31.07
C ALA A 49 -7.18 -6.03 31.08
N GLN A 50 -7.62 -7.14 31.66
CA GLN A 50 -6.87 -8.39 31.69
C GLN A 50 -6.74 -9.00 30.28
N GLU A 51 -7.84 -9.11 29.54
CA GLU A 51 -7.87 -9.63 28.17
C GLU A 51 -7.01 -8.77 27.23
N LEU A 52 -7.13 -7.45 27.31
CA LEU A 52 -6.32 -6.55 26.52
C LEU A 52 -4.82 -6.68 26.85
N ALA A 53 -4.47 -6.80 28.13
CA ALA A 53 -3.07 -6.98 28.53
C ALA A 53 -2.47 -8.26 27.94
N GLN A 54 -3.25 -9.34 27.89
CA GLN A 54 -2.82 -10.59 27.25
C GLN A 54 -2.64 -10.42 25.74
N VAL A 55 -3.58 -9.77 25.05
CA VAL A 55 -3.44 -9.45 23.61
C VAL A 55 -2.18 -8.61 23.34
N LEU A 56 -1.93 -7.57 24.14
CA LEU A 56 -0.74 -6.74 23.95
C LEU A 56 0.54 -7.56 24.16
N LYS A 57 0.60 -8.38 25.21
CA LYS A 57 1.74 -9.25 25.49
C LYS A 57 2.05 -10.20 24.33
N ASP A 58 1.03 -10.75 23.68
CA ASP A 58 1.20 -11.75 22.63
C ASP A 58 1.51 -11.16 21.24
N PHE A 59 1.25 -9.87 21.02
CA PHE A 59 1.31 -9.26 19.68
C PHE A 59 2.14 -7.96 19.58
N GLU A 60 2.40 -7.24 20.67
CA GLU A 60 3.05 -5.92 20.63
C GLU A 60 4.47 -5.98 20.01
N PHE A 61 5.21 -7.08 20.25
CA PHE A 61 6.56 -7.25 19.70
C PHE A 61 6.60 -7.45 18.18
N ARG A 62 5.45 -7.67 17.52
CA ARG A 62 5.34 -7.89 16.06
C ARG A 62 4.83 -6.69 15.28
N HIS A 63 4.25 -5.70 15.97
CA HIS A 63 3.59 -4.56 15.32
C HIS A 63 4.08 -3.25 15.89
N ARG A 64 4.43 -2.30 15.01
CA ARG A 64 4.63 -0.93 15.45
C ARG A 64 3.30 -0.32 15.86
N ASN A 65 3.27 0.28 17.05
CA ASN A 65 2.12 1.01 17.56
C ASN A 65 0.81 0.21 17.49
N LEU A 66 0.83 -1.02 18.02
CA LEU A 66 -0.31 -1.94 18.00
C LEU A 66 -1.61 -1.28 18.46
N GLY A 67 -1.58 -0.46 19.53
CA GLY A 67 -2.75 0.25 20.03
C GLY A 67 -3.44 1.12 18.97
N ALA A 68 -2.69 1.88 18.17
CA ALA A 68 -3.28 2.70 17.11
C ALA A 68 -3.92 1.84 16.01
N LEU A 69 -3.29 0.71 15.64
CA LEU A 69 -3.83 -0.22 14.64
C LEU A 69 -5.14 -0.86 15.14
N LEU A 70 -5.18 -1.28 16.40
CA LEU A 70 -6.38 -1.81 17.04
C LEU A 70 -7.51 -0.78 17.06
N LEU A 71 -7.21 0.46 17.46
CA LEU A 71 -8.21 1.53 17.49
C LEU A 71 -8.77 1.82 16.09
N ALA A 72 -7.94 1.84 15.06
CA ALA A 72 -8.38 2.01 13.67
C ALA A 72 -9.30 0.87 13.22
N ASN A 73 -9.03 -0.38 13.63
CA ASN A 73 -9.91 -1.52 13.36
C ASN A 73 -11.24 -1.41 14.11
N PHE A 74 -11.25 -0.92 15.36
CA PHE A 74 -12.49 -0.64 16.09
C PHE A 74 -13.36 0.42 15.39
N GLN A 75 -12.76 1.51 14.89
CA GLN A 75 -13.50 2.58 14.21
C GLN A 75 -14.29 2.06 13.01
N ARG A 76 -13.79 1.03 12.30
CA ARG A 76 -14.49 0.38 11.18
C ARG A 76 -15.79 -0.33 11.58
N VAL A 77 -15.93 -0.73 12.85
CA VAL A 77 -17.13 -1.42 13.37
C VAL A 77 -17.92 -0.58 14.36
N GLN A 78 -17.43 0.61 14.74
CA GLN A 78 -18.03 1.46 15.76
C GLN A 78 -19.50 1.78 15.49
N GLY A 79 -19.88 1.99 14.22
CA GLY A 79 -21.28 2.26 13.84
C GLY A 79 -22.26 1.11 14.09
N ARG A 80 -21.76 -0.09 14.44
CA ARG A 80 -22.57 -1.28 14.78
C ARG A 80 -22.68 -1.50 16.29
N VAL A 81 -22.01 -0.68 17.10
CA VAL A 81 -22.05 -0.75 18.56
C VAL A 81 -23.34 -0.12 19.06
N LEU A 82 -24.20 -0.94 19.64
CA LEU A 82 -25.44 -0.50 20.29
C LEU A 82 -25.20 -0.32 21.80
N SER A 83 -24.47 0.72 22.18
CA SER A 83 -24.23 1.09 23.58
C SER A 83 -24.83 2.46 23.88
N GLN A 84 -25.52 2.59 25.02
CA GLN A 84 -26.03 3.88 25.51
C GLN A 84 -24.96 4.68 26.28
N THR A 85 -23.87 4.03 26.67
CA THR A 85 -22.74 4.62 27.39
C THR A 85 -21.49 4.66 26.51
N ALA A 86 -20.66 5.68 26.73
CA ALA A 86 -19.37 5.80 26.08
C ALA A 86 -18.45 4.64 26.51
N LEU A 87 -17.80 3.99 25.54
CA LEU A 87 -16.86 2.91 25.82
C LEU A 87 -15.52 3.45 26.32
N SER A 88 -14.90 2.74 27.27
CA SER A 88 -13.52 3.01 27.69
C SER A 88 -12.52 2.75 26.57
N GLU A 89 -11.36 3.41 26.62
CA GLU A 89 -10.30 3.21 25.61
C GLU A 89 -9.84 1.76 25.53
N LYS A 90 -9.64 1.09 26.67
CA LYS A 90 -9.26 -0.33 26.71
C LYS A 90 -10.28 -1.23 26.02
N ARG A 91 -11.57 -0.93 26.20
CA ARG A 91 -12.66 -1.68 25.55
C ARG A 91 -12.67 -1.47 24.04
N LYS A 92 -12.42 -0.24 23.57
CA LYS A 92 -12.25 0.04 22.13
C LYS A 92 -11.08 -0.76 21.55
N LEU A 93 -9.94 -0.80 22.23
CA LEU A 93 -8.76 -1.55 21.78
C LEU A 93 -9.03 -3.06 21.73
N LEU A 94 -9.66 -3.64 22.77
CA LEU A 94 -10.00 -5.05 22.80
C LEU A 94 -10.99 -5.43 21.69
N LEU A 95 -12.01 -4.60 21.46
CA LEU A 95 -12.92 -4.75 20.33
C LEU A 95 -12.17 -4.70 18.99
N GLY A 96 -11.27 -3.74 18.84
CA GLY A 96 -10.39 -3.64 17.68
C GLY A 96 -9.59 -4.92 17.43
N ALA A 97 -9.04 -5.52 18.49
CA ALA A 97 -8.25 -6.75 18.41
C ALA A 97 -9.07 -7.94 17.89
N LEU A 98 -10.30 -8.10 18.36
CA LEU A 98 -11.18 -9.19 17.91
C LEU A 98 -11.63 -9.06 16.45
N PHE A 99 -11.52 -7.87 15.87
CA PHE A 99 -11.77 -7.61 14.45
C PHE A 99 -10.47 -7.38 13.67
N SER A 100 -9.36 -7.90 14.18
CA SER A 100 -8.04 -7.85 13.54
C SER A 100 -7.56 -9.26 13.20
N GLY A 101 -6.77 -9.37 12.14
CA GLY A 101 -6.09 -10.60 11.76
C GLY A 101 -4.69 -10.28 11.25
N GLU A 102 -3.72 -11.09 11.64
CA GLU A 102 -2.38 -11.01 11.07
C GLU A 102 -2.35 -11.64 9.68
N TYR A 103 -1.50 -11.10 8.83
CA TYR A 103 -1.23 -11.58 7.49
C TYR A 103 0.28 -11.70 7.32
N ALA A 104 0.78 -12.92 7.16
CA ALA A 104 2.21 -13.13 6.90
C ALA A 104 2.57 -12.75 5.45
N LEU A 105 3.43 -11.74 5.32
CA LEU A 105 3.83 -11.12 4.04
C LEU A 105 4.62 -12.08 3.15
N GLU A 106 5.48 -12.88 3.76
CA GLU A 106 6.45 -13.73 3.08
C GLU A 106 6.12 -15.22 3.23
N SER A 107 4.85 -15.57 3.51
CA SER A 107 4.49 -16.94 3.88
C SER A 107 4.61 -17.97 2.76
N ALA A 108 4.48 -17.55 1.49
CA ALA A 108 4.60 -18.45 0.35
C ALA A 108 6.00 -18.42 -0.26
N ALA A 109 6.49 -17.24 -0.67
CA ALA A 109 7.81 -17.10 -1.30
C ALA A 109 8.26 -15.64 -1.47
N ILE A 110 9.56 -15.47 -1.70
CA ILE A 110 10.20 -14.22 -2.13
C ILE A 110 11.00 -14.46 -3.39
N PHE A 111 10.88 -13.59 -4.37
CA PHE A 111 11.57 -13.75 -5.65
C PHE A 111 11.71 -12.44 -6.42
N ASN A 112 12.35 -12.53 -7.60
CA ASN A 112 12.48 -11.45 -8.58
C ASN A 112 13.21 -10.19 -8.08
N PRO A 113 14.39 -10.29 -7.44
CA PRO A 113 15.14 -9.13 -6.98
C PRO A 113 15.46 -8.14 -8.10
N SER A 114 15.33 -6.85 -7.84
CA SER A 114 15.80 -5.76 -8.70
C SER A 114 16.61 -4.78 -7.87
N ILE A 115 17.82 -4.43 -8.29
CA ILE A 115 18.65 -3.46 -7.57
C ILE A 115 18.82 -2.15 -8.33
N VAL A 116 18.83 -1.05 -7.60
CA VAL A 116 19.21 0.29 -8.06
C VAL A 116 20.14 0.93 -7.03
N PRO A 117 20.93 1.95 -7.40
CA PRO A 117 21.62 2.76 -6.40
C PRO A 117 20.61 3.29 -5.37
N HIS A 118 20.97 3.25 -4.10
CA HIS A 118 20.16 3.87 -3.05
C HIS A 118 20.18 5.41 -3.24
N PRO A 119 19.07 6.15 -3.02
CA PRO A 119 19.03 7.60 -3.15
C PRO A 119 20.03 8.31 -2.24
N ASP A 120 20.23 7.80 -1.04
CA ASP A 120 21.25 8.25 -0.10
C ASP A 120 22.52 7.37 -0.16
N GLN A 121 23.64 7.97 -0.55
CA GLN A 121 24.99 7.37 -0.55
C GLN A 121 25.89 7.91 0.56
N SER A 122 25.35 8.65 1.53
CA SER A 122 26.13 9.19 2.63
C SER A 122 26.77 8.09 3.47
N GLY A 123 28.02 8.32 3.91
CA GLY A 123 28.79 7.37 4.71
C GLY A 123 29.26 6.11 3.95
N VAL A 124 29.03 6.03 2.63
CA VAL A 124 29.52 4.93 1.79
C VAL A 124 30.99 5.18 1.41
N ALA A 125 31.84 4.16 1.58
CA ALA A 125 33.25 4.25 1.23
C ALA A 125 33.47 4.54 -0.26
N GLN A 126 34.55 5.23 -0.61
CA GLN A 126 34.87 5.56 -2.00
C GLN A 126 34.93 4.30 -2.88
N GLY A 127 34.19 4.31 -3.99
CA GLY A 127 34.10 3.19 -4.92
C GLY A 127 33.11 2.09 -4.52
N ALA A 128 32.51 2.16 -3.33
CA ALA A 128 31.39 1.33 -2.94
C ALA A 128 30.07 2.00 -3.35
N VAL A 129 29.01 1.20 -3.43
CA VAL A 129 27.65 1.67 -3.74
C VAL A 129 26.66 1.03 -2.79
N ARG A 130 25.91 1.86 -2.05
CA ARG A 130 24.72 1.39 -1.34
C ARG A 130 23.61 1.15 -2.37
N PHE A 131 22.91 0.03 -2.29
CA PHE A 131 21.81 -0.28 -3.19
C PHE A 131 20.48 -0.39 -2.43
N LEU A 132 19.40 -0.14 -3.17
CA LEU A 132 18.05 -0.51 -2.81
C LEU A 132 17.66 -1.71 -3.69
N MET A 133 17.08 -2.73 -3.08
CA MET A 133 16.58 -3.93 -3.72
C MET A 133 15.07 -3.99 -3.55
N SER A 134 14.31 -4.02 -4.64
CA SER A 134 12.91 -4.42 -4.61
C SER A 134 12.78 -5.93 -4.77
N LEU A 135 11.83 -6.53 -4.05
CA LEU A 135 11.50 -7.94 -4.11
C LEU A 135 9.99 -8.10 -4.21
N ARG A 136 9.56 -9.18 -4.87
CA ARG A 136 8.19 -9.66 -4.77
C ARG A 136 8.08 -10.58 -3.57
N ALA A 137 7.22 -10.20 -2.61
CA ALA A 137 6.85 -11.04 -1.47
C ALA A 137 5.43 -11.59 -1.71
N THR A 138 5.28 -12.90 -1.66
CA THR A 138 3.98 -13.57 -1.78
C THR A 138 3.56 -14.09 -0.42
N GLY A 139 2.46 -13.55 0.10
CA GLY A 139 1.95 -13.88 1.42
C GLY A 139 0.75 -14.82 1.37
N GLU A 140 -0.01 -14.81 2.46
CA GLU A 140 -1.17 -15.69 2.62
C GLU A 140 -2.20 -15.44 1.51
N GLY A 141 -2.91 -16.49 1.09
CA GLY A 141 -3.84 -16.36 -0.04
C GLY A 141 -3.17 -16.01 -1.38
N HIS A 142 -1.85 -16.16 -1.50
CA HIS A 142 -1.04 -15.89 -2.70
C HIS A 142 -1.06 -14.43 -3.16
N ILE A 143 -1.36 -13.49 -2.26
CA ILE A 143 -1.38 -12.07 -2.60
C ILE A 143 0.06 -11.56 -2.63
N SER A 144 0.46 -11.03 -3.79
CA SER A 144 1.81 -10.50 -3.99
C SER A 144 1.91 -9.03 -3.58
N SER A 145 3.03 -8.67 -2.97
CA SER A 145 3.37 -7.33 -2.50
C SER A 145 4.82 -7.02 -2.89
N ILE A 146 5.19 -5.73 -2.87
CA ILE A 146 6.57 -5.30 -3.08
C ILE A 146 7.18 -4.96 -1.73
N GLU A 147 8.34 -5.54 -1.42
CA GLU A 147 9.15 -5.18 -0.26
C GLU A 147 10.51 -4.64 -0.69
N PHE A 148 11.21 -4.02 0.26
CA PHE A 148 12.52 -3.43 0.03
C PHE A 148 13.58 -4.01 0.96
N ARG A 149 14.80 -4.16 0.43
CA ARG A 149 16.01 -4.44 1.20
C ARG A 149 17.13 -3.51 0.76
N THR A 150 18.12 -3.32 1.62
CA THR A 150 19.28 -2.48 1.33
C THR A 150 20.56 -3.23 1.64
N GLY A 151 21.65 -2.73 1.09
CA GLY A 151 22.98 -3.26 1.33
C GLY A 151 24.04 -2.46 0.60
N ILE A 152 25.28 -2.93 0.64
CA ILE A 152 26.44 -2.28 0.02
C ILE A 152 27.14 -3.28 -0.91
N ILE A 153 27.52 -2.80 -2.09
CA ILE A 153 28.48 -3.46 -2.97
C ILE A 153 29.81 -2.71 -2.80
N SER A 154 30.85 -3.41 -2.34
CA SER A 154 32.17 -2.84 -2.13
C SER A 154 32.91 -2.60 -3.46
N PRO A 155 34.04 -1.86 -3.48
CA PRO A 155 34.84 -1.67 -4.70
C PRO A 155 35.41 -3.00 -5.24
N SER A 156 35.57 -4.02 -4.39
CA SER A 156 35.99 -5.37 -4.80
C SER A 156 34.83 -6.22 -5.35
N GLY A 157 33.62 -5.65 -5.40
CA GLY A 157 32.39 -6.31 -5.80
C GLY A 157 31.83 -7.25 -4.74
N GLU A 158 32.22 -7.12 -3.47
CA GLU A 158 31.66 -7.90 -2.36
C GLU A 158 30.31 -7.33 -1.93
N LEU A 159 29.33 -8.21 -1.72
CA LEU A 159 27.96 -7.85 -1.35
C LEU A 159 27.76 -8.01 0.17
N SER A 160 27.26 -6.98 0.84
CA SER A 160 26.76 -7.05 2.22
C SER A 160 25.31 -6.57 2.28
N MET A 161 24.43 -7.31 2.95
CA MET A 161 23.04 -6.90 3.17
C MET A 161 22.89 -6.23 4.53
N ASP A 162 22.02 -5.24 4.61
CA ASP A 162 21.61 -4.68 5.89
C ASP A 162 20.64 -5.64 6.60
N PRO A 163 20.62 -5.65 7.95
CA PRO A 163 19.65 -6.41 8.72
C PRO A 163 18.20 -6.04 8.34
N ILE A 164 17.34 -7.05 8.25
CA ILE A 164 15.92 -6.85 8.00
C ILE A 164 15.17 -6.66 9.32
N SER A 165 14.25 -5.70 9.35
CA SER A 165 13.38 -5.50 10.50
C SER A 165 12.28 -6.55 10.55
N HIS A 166 11.91 -6.99 11.75
CA HIS A 166 10.77 -7.89 11.95
C HIS A 166 9.42 -7.19 11.75
N TYR A 167 9.41 -5.86 11.78
CA TYR A 167 8.20 -5.08 11.55
C TYR A 167 7.88 -4.94 10.06
N VAL A 168 6.59 -4.80 9.78
CA VAL A 168 6.06 -4.49 8.46
C VAL A 168 5.01 -3.39 8.63
N THR A 169 5.08 -2.37 7.79
CA THR A 169 4.17 -1.22 7.80
C THR A 169 3.56 -1.03 6.42
N ALA A 170 2.24 -1.02 6.36
CA ALA A 170 1.48 -0.63 5.17
C ALA A 170 1.51 0.91 5.02
N PRO A 171 1.41 1.42 3.78
CA PRO A 171 1.41 2.86 3.53
C PRO A 171 0.13 3.52 4.03
N GLU A 172 0.21 4.81 4.31
CA GLU A 172 -0.97 5.66 4.34
C GLU A 172 -1.41 5.96 2.90
N ILE A 173 -2.70 5.76 2.62
CA ILE A 173 -3.29 6.10 1.31
C ILE A 173 -3.80 7.53 1.39
N VAL A 174 -3.30 8.39 0.50
CA VAL A 174 -3.80 9.77 0.40
C VAL A 174 -5.22 9.72 -0.16
N ALA A 175 -6.20 10.08 0.68
CA ALA A 175 -7.63 9.96 0.33
C ALA A 175 -8.07 10.89 -0.81
N ASN A 176 -7.36 12.00 -1.02
CA ASN A 176 -7.65 12.96 -2.09
C ASN A 176 -6.37 13.22 -2.90
N PRO A 177 -5.92 12.25 -3.71
CA PRO A 177 -4.68 12.38 -4.48
C PRO A 177 -4.80 13.49 -5.52
N SER A 178 -3.65 14.01 -5.94
CA SER A 178 -3.55 15.03 -6.98
C SER A 178 -3.09 14.42 -8.31
N TYR A 179 -3.61 14.95 -9.41
CA TYR A 179 -3.33 14.50 -10.77
C TYR A 179 -2.80 15.66 -11.61
N GLN A 180 -1.83 15.36 -12.48
CA GLN A 180 -1.39 16.30 -13.51
C GLN A 180 -2.23 16.13 -14.77
N LYS A 181 -2.93 17.17 -15.20
CA LYS A 181 -3.83 17.16 -16.36
C LYS A 181 -3.17 16.64 -17.62
N LYS A 182 -1.92 17.04 -17.88
CA LYS A 182 -1.15 16.58 -19.05
C LYS A 182 -0.97 15.07 -19.05
N LEU A 183 -0.46 14.49 -17.97
CA LEU A 183 -0.24 13.04 -17.84
C LEU A 183 -1.56 12.28 -17.87
N PHE A 184 -2.59 12.78 -17.18
CA PHE A 184 -3.92 12.19 -17.16
C PHE A 184 -4.53 12.12 -18.57
N SER A 185 -4.39 13.21 -19.35
CA SER A 185 -4.88 13.27 -20.73
C SER A 185 -4.13 12.30 -21.66
N ILE A 186 -2.80 12.20 -21.52
CA ILE A 186 -1.99 11.24 -22.27
C ILE A 186 -2.48 9.81 -21.99
N LYS A 187 -2.70 9.46 -20.71
CA LYS A 187 -3.17 8.12 -20.32
C LYS A 187 -4.56 7.81 -20.89
N LEU A 188 -5.49 8.76 -20.86
CA LEU A 188 -6.80 8.59 -21.50
C LEU A 188 -6.68 8.31 -23.01
N ALA A 189 -5.78 9.01 -23.71
CA ALA A 189 -5.55 8.80 -25.13
C ALA A 189 -4.90 7.44 -25.42
N GLU A 190 -3.92 7.00 -24.61
CA GLU A 190 -3.30 5.68 -24.69
C GLU A 190 -4.32 4.54 -24.52
N MET A 191 -5.36 4.76 -23.70
CA MET A 191 -6.47 3.81 -23.52
C MET A 191 -7.43 3.75 -24.72
N GLY A 192 -7.18 4.50 -25.79
CA GLY A 192 -7.94 4.47 -27.03
C GLY A 192 -9.21 5.31 -27.04
N PHE A 193 -9.34 6.28 -26.13
CA PHE A 193 -10.50 7.18 -26.07
C PHE A 193 -10.20 8.53 -26.75
N ASP A 194 -11.17 9.01 -27.54
CA ASP A 194 -11.07 10.29 -28.23
C ASP A 194 -11.10 11.46 -27.22
N LEU A 195 -10.04 12.26 -27.23
CA LEU A 195 -9.88 13.44 -26.37
C LEU A 195 -10.98 14.50 -26.60
N THR A 196 -11.66 14.49 -27.75
CA THR A 196 -12.78 15.40 -28.00
C THR A 196 -13.95 15.16 -27.05
N ASP A 197 -14.21 13.92 -26.65
CA ASP A 197 -15.25 13.60 -25.67
C ASP A 197 -14.82 13.89 -24.22
N ALA A 198 -13.54 13.70 -23.90
CA ALA A 198 -12.97 14.00 -22.58
C ALA A 198 -12.83 15.52 -22.33
N SER A 199 -12.79 16.33 -23.40
CA SER A 199 -12.63 17.79 -23.32
C SER A 199 -13.65 18.46 -22.41
N ALA A 200 -14.91 17.99 -22.42
CA ALA A 200 -15.97 18.54 -21.57
C ALA A 200 -15.68 18.45 -20.06
N VAL A 201 -14.89 17.45 -19.66
CA VAL A 201 -14.42 17.25 -18.28
C VAL A 201 -13.09 17.99 -18.09
N MET A 202 -12.11 17.72 -18.96
CA MET A 202 -10.74 18.21 -18.80
C MET A 202 -10.61 19.74 -18.88
N ALA A 203 -11.49 20.42 -19.64
CA ALA A 203 -11.52 21.87 -19.73
C ALA A 203 -11.97 22.57 -18.43
N ARG A 204 -12.64 21.85 -17.52
CA ARG A 204 -13.14 22.38 -16.23
C ARG A 204 -12.18 22.17 -15.07
N LEU A 205 -11.06 21.47 -15.30
CA LEU A 205 -10.05 21.14 -14.30
C LEU A 205 -8.83 22.06 -14.42
N GLY A 206 -8.12 22.28 -13.31
CA GLY A 206 -6.82 22.97 -13.30
C GLY A 206 -5.69 22.09 -13.87
N GLU A 207 -4.51 22.67 -14.09
CA GLU A 207 -3.33 21.90 -14.55
C GLU A 207 -2.94 20.78 -13.56
N THR A 208 -3.12 21.06 -12.27
CA THR A 208 -3.19 20.06 -11.22
C THR A 208 -4.61 20.06 -10.65
N PHE A 209 -5.18 18.89 -10.42
CA PHE A 209 -6.52 18.75 -9.82
C PHE A 209 -6.58 17.53 -8.91
N THR A 210 -7.52 17.52 -7.98
CA THR A 210 -7.70 16.45 -6.98
C THR A 210 -8.85 15.50 -7.35
N LEU A 211 -8.91 14.34 -6.70
CA LEU A 211 -10.02 13.39 -6.88
C LEU A 211 -11.38 14.00 -6.54
N VAL A 212 -11.47 14.82 -5.49
CA VAL A 212 -12.70 15.53 -5.10
C VAL A 212 -13.14 16.50 -6.19
N GLU A 213 -12.22 17.26 -6.77
CA GLU A 213 -12.51 18.19 -7.87
C GLU A 213 -12.97 17.44 -9.12
N LEU A 214 -12.26 16.37 -9.50
CA LEU A 214 -12.65 15.52 -10.61
C LEU A 214 -14.07 14.95 -10.41
N THR A 215 -14.34 14.38 -9.24
CA THR A 215 -15.65 13.79 -8.91
C THR A 215 -16.77 14.84 -9.01
N LYS A 216 -16.53 16.07 -8.55
CA LYS A 216 -17.47 17.18 -8.66
C LYS A 216 -17.76 17.53 -10.12
N VAL A 217 -16.72 17.60 -10.96
CA VAL A 217 -16.86 17.87 -12.40
C VAL A 217 -17.60 16.73 -13.10
N LEU A 218 -17.24 15.48 -12.83
CA LEU A 218 -17.92 14.30 -13.40
C LEU A 218 -19.41 14.30 -13.08
N ARG A 219 -19.79 14.63 -11.84
CA ARG A 219 -21.20 14.73 -11.42
C ARG A 219 -21.94 15.83 -12.19
N ALA A 220 -21.36 17.02 -12.30
CA ALA A 220 -21.97 18.14 -13.02
C ALA A 220 -22.18 17.79 -14.51
N VAL A 221 -21.17 17.22 -15.16
CA VAL A 221 -21.29 16.76 -16.56
C VAL A 221 -22.35 15.67 -16.69
N ARG A 222 -22.48 14.74 -15.73
CA ARG A 222 -23.53 13.72 -15.73
C ARG A 222 -24.94 14.32 -15.67
N GLU A 223 -25.15 15.31 -14.81
CA GLU A 223 -26.44 15.98 -14.60
C GLU A 223 -26.87 16.82 -15.80
N GLU A 224 -25.93 17.53 -16.44
CA GLU A 224 -26.18 18.32 -17.66
C GLU A 224 -26.55 17.45 -18.87
N THR A 225 -26.28 16.14 -18.83
CA THR A 225 -26.38 15.25 -20.00
C THR A 225 -27.45 14.18 -19.89
N LYS A 226 -28.53 14.39 -19.13
CA LYS A 226 -29.63 13.40 -18.98
C LYS A 226 -30.29 12.92 -20.30
N SER A 227 -29.89 13.43 -21.48
CA SER A 227 -30.53 13.20 -22.79
C SER A 227 -29.63 12.68 -23.94
N LYS A 228 -28.34 12.31 -23.75
CA LYS A 228 -27.48 11.82 -24.88
C LYS A 228 -26.58 10.59 -24.59
N LYS A 229 -26.62 9.65 -25.56
CA LYS A 229 -25.74 8.52 -25.99
C LYS A 229 -24.90 7.74 -24.95
N HIS A 230 -25.00 6.41 -25.06
CA HIS A 230 -24.21 5.36 -24.37
C HIS A 230 -22.69 5.66 -24.31
N ASP A 231 -22.13 6.25 -25.36
CA ASP A 231 -20.68 6.54 -25.48
C ASP A 231 -20.17 7.50 -24.41
N ARG A 232 -20.98 8.49 -24.01
CA ARG A 232 -20.59 9.50 -23.01
C ARG A 232 -20.62 8.94 -21.59
N LYS A 233 -21.51 7.98 -21.28
CA LYS A 233 -21.50 7.26 -20.01
C LYS A 233 -20.22 6.44 -19.86
N ARG A 234 -19.83 5.73 -20.91
CA ARG A 234 -18.59 4.93 -20.96
C ARG A 234 -17.34 5.81 -20.76
N MET A 235 -17.31 7.01 -21.33
CA MET A 235 -16.23 7.96 -21.11
C MET A 235 -16.12 8.41 -19.65
N LEU A 236 -17.23 8.76 -19.00
CA LEU A 236 -17.21 9.15 -17.58
C LEU A 236 -16.78 7.99 -16.67
N GLU A 237 -17.21 6.76 -16.98
CA GLU A 237 -16.78 5.55 -16.28
C GLU A 237 -15.28 5.29 -16.47
N CYS A 238 -14.75 5.54 -17.68
CA CYS A 238 -13.33 5.40 -17.96
C CYS A 238 -12.47 6.44 -17.22
N ILE A 239 -12.91 7.71 -17.18
CA ILE A 239 -12.22 8.76 -16.43
C ILE A 239 -12.20 8.42 -14.94
N GLN A 240 -13.34 7.95 -14.41
CA GLN A 240 -13.39 7.49 -13.02
C GLN A 240 -12.45 6.31 -12.79
N TRP A 241 -12.45 5.31 -13.68
CA TRP A 241 -11.56 4.15 -13.58
C TRP A 241 -10.08 4.56 -13.60
N LEU A 242 -9.68 5.49 -14.47
CA LEU A 242 -8.30 5.98 -14.51
C LEU A 242 -7.95 6.71 -13.20
N ALA A 243 -8.87 7.49 -12.64
CA ALA A 243 -8.66 8.14 -11.35
C ALA A 243 -8.52 7.12 -10.21
N ASP A 244 -9.38 6.10 -10.17
CA ASP A 244 -9.37 5.04 -9.16
C ASP A 244 -8.12 4.13 -9.26
N SER A 245 -7.50 4.09 -10.44
CA SER A 245 -6.25 3.35 -10.71
C SER A 245 -4.99 4.10 -10.27
N ASN A 246 -5.11 5.39 -9.96
CA ASN A 246 -4.00 6.26 -9.61
C ASN A 246 -4.16 6.70 -8.15
N TYR A 247 -3.30 6.17 -7.29
CA TYR A 247 -3.28 6.46 -5.87
C TYR A 247 -1.89 6.94 -5.45
N GLU A 248 -1.86 7.63 -4.32
CA GLU A 248 -0.62 8.13 -3.72
C GLU A 248 -0.45 7.46 -2.35
N LEU A 249 0.76 6.94 -2.11
CA LEU A 249 1.14 6.19 -0.92
C LEU A 249 2.22 6.95 -0.17
N HIS A 250 2.01 7.17 1.12
CA HIS A 250 3.00 7.82 1.98
C HIS A 250 3.50 6.86 3.06
N PHE A 251 4.80 6.91 3.32
CA PHE A 251 5.43 6.32 4.50
C PHE A 251 6.05 7.44 5.33
N SER A 252 6.07 7.24 6.65
CA SER A 252 6.84 8.11 7.54
C SER A 252 8.33 8.03 7.21
N GLU A 253 8.99 9.18 7.11
CA GLU A 253 10.45 9.29 6.86
C GLU A 253 11.30 8.58 7.92
N LYS A 254 10.74 8.31 9.09
CA LYS A 254 11.41 7.60 10.19
C LYS A 254 11.37 6.07 10.04
N LEU A 255 10.58 5.54 9.11
CA LEU A 255 10.48 4.11 8.89
C LEU A 255 11.65 3.61 8.04
N PRO A 256 12.41 2.62 8.52
CA PRO A 256 13.38 1.93 7.68
C PRO A 256 12.72 1.38 6.42
N LEU A 257 13.39 1.47 5.27
CA LEU A 257 12.88 0.93 4.00
C LEU A 257 12.49 -0.54 4.11
N SER A 258 13.24 -1.33 4.90
CA SER A 258 12.93 -2.73 5.10
C SER A 258 11.57 -2.98 5.75
N GLU A 259 11.00 -2.00 6.45
CA GLU A 259 9.66 -2.08 7.05
C GLU A 259 8.56 -1.59 6.10
N GLN A 260 8.91 -0.90 5.02
CA GLN A 260 7.96 -0.33 4.07
C GLN A 260 7.58 -1.39 3.05
N ILE A 261 6.28 -1.56 2.82
CA ILE A 261 5.78 -2.48 1.81
C ILE A 261 4.73 -1.81 0.93
N ILE A 262 4.81 -2.04 -0.38
CA ILE A 262 3.72 -1.66 -1.27
C ILE A 262 2.80 -2.87 -1.37
N TYR A 263 1.64 -2.74 -0.75
CA TYR A 263 0.62 -3.77 -0.67
C TYR A 263 -0.55 -3.38 -1.59
N PRO A 264 -1.29 -4.35 -2.16
CA PRO A 264 -2.54 -4.08 -2.86
C PRO A 264 -3.52 -3.19 -2.07
N VAL A 265 -3.76 -1.98 -2.56
CA VAL A 265 -4.68 -1.00 -1.96
C VAL A 265 -5.87 -0.66 -2.85
N SER A 266 -5.79 -0.97 -4.15
CA SER A 266 -6.84 -0.70 -5.14
C SER A 266 -7.53 -1.97 -5.65
N SER A 267 -8.69 -1.78 -6.29
CA SER A 267 -9.46 -2.87 -6.90
C SER A 267 -8.73 -3.55 -8.07
N ASN A 268 -7.88 -2.78 -8.78
CA ASN A 268 -7.16 -3.21 -9.98
C ASN A 268 -5.93 -4.08 -9.68
N GLU A 269 -5.54 -4.21 -8.42
CA GLU A 269 -4.42 -5.04 -7.96
C GLU A 269 -4.86 -6.03 -6.88
N THR A 270 -6.16 -6.36 -6.83
CA THR A 270 -6.78 -7.20 -5.80
C THR A 270 -6.12 -8.56 -5.60
N ASN A 271 -5.45 -9.10 -6.62
CA ASN A 271 -4.72 -10.37 -6.56
C ASN A 271 -3.19 -10.19 -6.48
N GLY A 272 -2.68 -8.97 -6.41
CA GLY A 272 -1.28 -8.70 -6.12
C GLY A 272 -0.64 -7.62 -6.98
N MET A 273 0.51 -7.16 -6.49
CA MET A 273 1.47 -6.33 -7.22
C MET A 273 2.75 -7.12 -7.41
N GLU A 274 3.29 -7.11 -8.63
CA GLU A 274 4.42 -7.96 -8.99
C GLU A 274 5.56 -7.17 -9.63
N ASP A 275 6.78 -7.57 -9.29
CA ASP A 275 8.00 -7.27 -10.04
C ASP A 275 8.27 -5.80 -10.33
N ALA A 276 8.19 -4.94 -9.31
CA ALA A 276 8.56 -3.53 -9.46
C ALA A 276 10.04 -3.36 -9.85
N ARG A 277 10.29 -2.84 -11.05
CA ARG A 277 11.63 -2.57 -11.59
C ARG A 277 11.90 -1.08 -11.59
N PHE A 278 12.67 -0.61 -10.63
CA PHE A 278 13.01 0.81 -10.49
C PHE A 278 14.12 1.22 -11.46
N VAL A 279 14.04 2.46 -11.93
CA VAL A 279 15.05 3.14 -12.73
C VAL A 279 15.25 4.54 -12.14
N ARG A 280 16.51 4.91 -11.94
CA ARG A 280 16.89 6.23 -11.42
C ARG A 280 16.91 7.26 -12.56
N PHE A 281 16.20 8.35 -12.37
CA PHE A 281 16.21 9.54 -13.21
C PHE A 281 16.81 10.71 -12.44
N LEU A 282 17.64 11.49 -13.12
CA LEU A 282 18.20 12.74 -12.63
C LEU A 282 17.57 13.84 -13.47
N GLU A 283 16.82 14.72 -12.82
CA GLU A 283 16.18 15.86 -13.47
C GLU A 283 17.22 16.97 -13.71
N ASP A 284 16.87 17.92 -14.59
CA ASP A 284 17.76 19.04 -14.96
C ASP A 284 18.13 19.95 -13.78
N ASP A 285 17.31 19.98 -12.73
CA ASP A 285 17.57 20.72 -11.48
C ASP A 285 18.45 19.96 -10.48
N GLY A 286 18.87 18.74 -10.83
CA GLY A 286 19.69 17.86 -10.00
C GLY A 286 18.89 16.99 -9.02
N SER A 287 17.56 17.10 -8.97
CA SER A 287 16.71 16.23 -8.17
C SER A 287 16.69 14.81 -8.74
N VAL A 288 16.49 13.82 -7.86
CA VAL A 288 16.52 12.40 -8.21
C VAL A 288 15.16 11.78 -7.98
N MET A 289 14.61 11.14 -9.01
CA MET A 289 13.36 10.40 -8.96
C MET A 289 13.57 8.96 -9.41
N TYR A 290 12.84 8.03 -8.79
CA TYR A 290 12.84 6.63 -9.20
C TYR A 290 11.47 6.29 -9.78
N TYR A 291 11.46 5.84 -11.02
CA TYR A 291 10.25 5.35 -11.68
C TYR A 291 10.32 3.83 -11.77
N ALA A 292 9.21 3.16 -11.50
CA ALA A 292 9.10 1.73 -11.66
C ALA A 292 7.87 1.34 -12.46
N THR A 293 8.03 0.33 -13.30
CA THR A 293 6.91 -0.44 -13.82
C THR A 293 6.71 -1.65 -12.92
N TYR A 294 5.46 -1.99 -12.66
CA TYR A 294 5.06 -3.20 -11.94
C TYR A 294 3.81 -3.78 -12.62
N THR A 295 3.54 -5.05 -12.39
CA THR A 295 2.31 -5.71 -12.85
C THR A 295 1.26 -5.65 -11.75
N ALA A 296 0.14 -4.99 -12.02
CA ALA A 296 -1.05 -5.07 -11.19
C ALA A 296 -1.90 -6.25 -11.65
N TYR A 297 -2.25 -7.17 -10.73
CA TYR A 297 -3.04 -8.35 -11.05
C TYR A 297 -4.37 -8.33 -10.30
N ASN A 298 -5.48 -8.45 -11.03
CA ASN A 298 -6.84 -8.51 -10.47
C ASN A 298 -7.55 -9.85 -10.80
N GLY A 299 -6.84 -10.83 -11.38
CA GLY A 299 -7.40 -12.13 -11.77
C GLY A 299 -8.10 -12.16 -13.13
N ARG A 300 -8.12 -11.04 -13.85
CA ARG A 300 -8.64 -10.93 -15.22
C ARG A 300 -7.67 -10.07 -16.03
N SER A 301 -6.84 -10.73 -16.83
CA SER A 301 -6.01 -10.10 -17.88
C SER A 301 -6.88 -9.44 -18.94
#